data_AF-A0A448ZHA3-F1
#
_entry.id   AF-A0A448ZHA3-F1
#
_cell.length_a   1.000
_cell.length_b   1.000
_cell.length_c   1.000
_cell.angle_alpha   90.00
_cell.angle_beta   90.00
_cell.angle_gamma   90.00
#
_symmetry.space_group_name_H-M   'P 1'
#
loop_
_entity.id
_entity.type
_entity.pdbx_description
1 polymer ?
#
loop_
_entity_poly.entity_id
_entity_poly.type
_entity_poly.pdbx_seq_one_letter_code
_entity_poly.pdbx_strand_id
1 'polypeptide(L)'
;MIWAIVCLLLTLSTLAAEVCSLSASSYFGTRMSGSWTHRHRRQGLAFSPASPIHYGRRDASDSTRSVLYMGMKVNIRIVGRKTSEPWLEEGVEMYEKRLRPSNVEVETTWHKDNAALIKGVDADRSKNHKVILLDPTGTQPTSEKFSEKVYQWLDEGGSRLSFIIGGAEGLPAELKYPSYSSGKKSKDQAPMLISLSAMTFTHQFARLLLIEQIYRATEIQKGSGYHK
;
A
#
# COMPACT_ATOMS: atom_id res chain seq x y z
N MET A 1 52.43 5.78 31.69
CA MET A 1 52.17 7.12 31.08
C MET A 1 50.90 7.17 30.20
N ILE A 2 49.88 6.31 30.44
CA ILE A 2 48.65 6.25 29.61
C ILE A 2 47.37 6.51 30.45
N TRP A 3 47.46 6.54 31.78
CA TRP A 3 46.31 6.72 32.67
C TRP A 3 45.97 8.19 33.03
N ALA A 4 46.77 9.17 32.58
CA ALA A 4 46.54 10.59 32.87
C ALA A 4 45.65 11.31 31.83
N ILE A 5 45.33 10.69 30.70
CA ILE A 5 44.57 11.32 29.60
C ILE A 5 43.07 10.95 29.66
N VAL A 6 42.71 9.85 30.31
CA VAL A 6 41.30 9.38 30.39
C VAL A 6 40.50 10.14 31.46
N CYS A 7 41.16 10.82 32.42
CA CYS A 7 40.49 11.56 33.50
C CYS A 7 40.14 13.02 33.13
N LEU A 8 40.63 13.56 32.01
CA LEU A 8 40.40 14.96 31.61
C LEU A 8 39.25 15.16 30.62
N LEU A 9 38.64 14.08 30.10
CA LEU A 9 37.55 14.14 29.12
C LEU A 9 36.17 13.78 29.70
N LEU A 10 36.08 13.46 30.99
CA LEU A 10 34.83 13.09 31.67
C LEU A 10 34.31 14.17 32.65
N THR A 11 34.89 15.37 32.65
CA THR A 11 34.47 16.49 33.52
C THR A 11 33.97 17.72 32.75
N LEU A 12 33.63 17.58 31.46
CA LEU A 12 33.24 18.71 30.59
C LEU A 12 31.86 18.56 29.93
N SER A 13 31.01 17.66 30.41
CA SER A 13 29.65 17.42 29.88
C SER A 13 28.51 17.66 30.89
N THR A 14 28.80 18.23 32.06
CA THR A 14 27.82 18.56 33.12
C THR A 14 27.54 20.05 33.29
N LEU A 15 27.66 20.86 32.22
CA LEU A 15 27.34 22.30 32.25
C LEU A 15 26.70 22.79 30.94
N ALA A 16 25.55 22.24 30.56
CA ALA A 16 24.69 22.80 29.50
C ALA A 16 23.26 22.22 29.54
N ALA A 17 22.54 22.35 30.65
CA ALA A 17 21.10 22.04 30.69
C ALA A 17 20.29 22.83 31.74
N GLU A 18 20.80 23.97 32.21
CA GLU A 18 20.02 24.98 32.91
C GLU A 18 20.12 26.26 32.09
N VAL A 19 19.09 26.57 31.30
CA VAL A 19 18.54 27.90 30.92
C VAL A 19 17.58 27.65 29.75
N CYS A 20 16.33 27.27 30.04
CA CYS A 20 15.16 27.65 29.22
C CYS A 20 13.85 27.25 29.92
N SER A 21 13.64 27.80 31.12
CA SER A 21 12.31 27.94 31.70
C SER A 21 12.10 29.42 32.00
N LEU A 22 10.86 29.89 31.80
CA LEU A 22 10.32 31.23 32.08
C LEU A 22 10.54 32.33 31.03
N SER A 23 9.49 32.59 30.22
CA SER A 23 8.68 33.82 30.37
C SER A 23 7.34 33.63 29.65
N ALA A 24 6.24 33.73 30.41
CA ALA A 24 5.20 34.76 30.32
C ALA A 24 4.11 34.43 29.27
N SER A 25 2.94 33.91 29.67
CA SER A 25 1.83 34.53 30.43
C SER A 25 1.04 35.58 29.67
N SER A 26 -0.29 35.47 29.81
CA SER A 26 -1.37 36.39 29.47
C SER A 26 -1.72 36.56 27.99
N TYR A 27 -2.89 36.03 27.60
CA TYR A 27 -4.04 36.87 27.26
C TYR A 27 -5.35 36.14 27.59
N PHE A 28 -6.23 36.92 28.20
CA PHE A 28 -7.47 36.56 28.89
C PHE A 28 -8.65 36.92 27.99
N GLY A 29 -9.77 36.19 28.13
CA GLY A 29 -11.10 36.59 27.65
C GLY A 29 -11.43 36.18 26.20
N THR A 30 -12.64 35.82 25.82
CA THR A 30 -13.94 36.09 26.44
C THR A 30 -14.96 35.04 25.96
N ARG A 31 -15.79 34.62 26.91
CA ARG A 31 -17.01 33.81 26.76
C ARG A 31 -18.06 34.62 25.98
N MET A 32 -18.64 34.07 24.92
CA MET A 32 -19.96 34.48 24.45
C MET A 32 -20.83 33.28 24.10
N SER A 33 -21.89 33.15 24.89
CA SER A 33 -23.09 32.35 24.66
C SER A 33 -23.87 32.93 23.49
N GLY A 34 -24.18 32.10 22.49
CA GLY A 34 -25.12 32.42 21.43
C GLY A 34 -26.18 31.33 21.33
N SER A 35 -27.32 31.55 21.98
CA SER A 35 -28.55 30.78 21.79
C SER A 35 -29.10 31.04 20.39
N TRP A 36 -29.17 30.01 19.55
CA TRP A 36 -29.86 30.06 18.27
C TRP A 36 -31.12 29.19 18.33
N THR A 37 -32.24 29.83 18.63
CA THR A 37 -33.57 29.31 18.37
C THR A 37 -33.92 29.56 16.91
N HIS A 38 -34.01 28.51 16.10
CA HIS A 38 -34.72 28.59 14.81
C HIS A 38 -35.74 27.44 14.70
N ARG A 39 -37.00 27.84 14.88
CA ARG A 39 -38.21 27.07 14.69
C ARG A 39 -38.51 27.03 13.19
N HIS A 40 -38.30 25.90 12.53
CA HIS A 40 -38.86 25.64 11.20
C HIS A 40 -39.93 24.54 11.25
N ARG A 41 -41.17 25.04 11.27
CA ARG A 41 -42.37 24.57 10.56
C ARG A 41 -42.19 23.23 9.80
N ARG A 42 -42.65 22.13 10.39
CA ARG A 42 -42.93 20.88 9.66
C ARG A 42 -44.08 21.12 8.69
N GLN A 43 -43.80 21.20 7.40
CA GLN A 43 -44.81 21.00 6.37
C GLN A 43 -44.85 19.51 6.04
N GLY A 44 -46.06 18.94 6.10
CA GLY A 44 -46.31 17.53 5.79
C GLY A 44 -46.11 17.27 4.30
N LEU A 45 -45.19 16.36 4.00
CA LEU A 45 -45.15 15.66 2.72
C LEU A 45 -45.72 14.27 2.98
N ALA A 46 -46.87 14.02 2.36
CA ALA A 46 -47.53 12.72 2.37
C ALA A 46 -46.60 11.68 1.74
N PHE A 47 -46.24 10.65 2.52
CA PHE A 47 -45.57 9.46 2.01
C PHE A 47 -46.57 8.65 1.18
N SER A 48 -46.35 8.59 -0.14
CA SER A 48 -47.01 7.61 -0.99
C SER A 48 -46.42 6.22 -0.69
N PRO A 49 -47.24 5.17 -0.45
CA PRO A 49 -46.71 3.85 -0.14
C PRO A 49 -46.01 3.26 -1.38
N ALA A 50 -44.76 2.85 -1.20
CA ALA A 50 -43.98 2.14 -2.20
C ALA A 50 -44.68 0.84 -2.61
N SER A 51 -44.74 0.58 -3.92
CA SER A 51 -45.33 -0.61 -4.50
C SER A 51 -44.61 -1.90 -4.04
N PRO A 52 -45.30 -3.05 -3.95
CA PRO A 52 -44.71 -4.28 -3.44
C PRO A 52 -43.58 -4.78 -4.36
N ILE A 53 -42.41 -5.00 -3.78
CA ILE A 53 -41.29 -5.64 -4.47
C ILE A 53 -41.64 -7.13 -4.59
N HIS A 54 -41.97 -7.57 -5.80
CA HIS A 54 -42.16 -8.99 -6.09
C HIS A 54 -40.85 -9.74 -5.84
N TYR A 55 -40.81 -10.57 -4.80
CA TYR A 55 -39.73 -11.54 -4.60
C TYR A 55 -39.92 -12.69 -5.60
N GLY A 56 -39.29 -12.55 -6.77
CA GLY A 56 -39.19 -13.60 -7.77
C GLY A 56 -38.46 -14.81 -7.21
N ARG A 57 -39.04 -16.00 -7.43
CA ARG A 57 -38.50 -17.33 -7.14
C ARG A 57 -37.03 -17.44 -7.51
N ARG A 58 -36.22 -17.97 -6.58
CA ARG A 58 -34.90 -18.52 -6.87
C ARG A 58 -35.09 -19.83 -7.62
N ASP A 59 -35.06 -19.78 -8.95
CA ASP A 59 -34.93 -20.98 -9.76
C ASP A 59 -33.44 -21.35 -9.83
N ALA A 60 -33.15 -22.53 -9.28
CA ALA A 60 -31.85 -23.16 -9.25
C ALA A 60 -31.58 -23.83 -10.60
N SER A 61 -30.97 -23.10 -11.55
CA SER A 61 -30.23 -23.65 -12.70
C SER A 61 -29.70 -22.53 -13.60
N ASP A 62 -28.60 -21.89 -13.21
CA ASP A 62 -27.75 -21.21 -14.21
C ASP A 62 -26.30 -21.66 -14.05
N SER A 63 -26.08 -22.92 -14.42
CA SER A 63 -24.77 -23.55 -14.55
C SER A 63 -24.11 -23.26 -15.91
N THR A 64 -24.55 -22.21 -16.63
CA THR A 64 -24.17 -22.03 -18.04
C THR A 64 -23.86 -20.57 -18.36
N ARG A 65 -22.93 -19.98 -17.61
CA ARG A 65 -22.22 -18.75 -18.01
C ARG A 65 -20.83 -18.63 -17.39
N SER A 66 -20.07 -19.73 -17.42
CA SER A 66 -18.60 -19.70 -17.32
C SER A 66 -17.98 -19.21 -18.64
N VAL A 67 -18.32 -17.98 -19.02
CA VAL A 67 -17.45 -17.21 -19.91
C VAL A 67 -16.26 -16.82 -19.05
N LEU A 68 -15.08 -17.31 -19.40
CA LEU A 68 -13.79 -17.03 -18.76
C LEU A 68 -13.58 -15.51 -18.58
N TYR A 69 -13.99 -14.97 -17.43
CA TYR A 69 -13.43 -13.71 -16.94
C TYR A 69 -12.03 -14.03 -16.44
N MET A 70 -11.05 -13.88 -17.32
CA MET A 70 -9.62 -13.92 -16.97
C MET A 70 -9.34 -12.71 -16.05
N GLY A 71 -9.62 -12.86 -14.76
CA GLY A 71 -9.38 -11.82 -13.76
C GLY A 71 -7.88 -11.50 -13.66
N MET A 72 -7.55 -10.21 -13.63
CA MET A 72 -6.20 -9.76 -13.35
C MET A 72 -5.87 -10.10 -11.90
N LYS A 73 -4.70 -10.69 -11.65
CA LYS A 73 -4.24 -10.99 -10.29
C LYS A 73 -2.92 -10.30 -10.01
N VAL A 74 -2.91 -9.59 -8.90
CA VAL A 74 -1.74 -8.93 -8.36
C VAL A 74 -1.37 -9.61 -7.05
N ASN A 75 -0.17 -10.18 -6.98
CA ASN A 75 0.37 -10.75 -5.75
C ASN A 75 1.34 -9.74 -5.12
N ILE A 76 1.19 -9.48 -3.81
CA ILE A 76 2.15 -8.71 -3.03
C ILE A 76 2.93 -9.70 -2.17
N ARG A 77 4.19 -9.96 -2.53
CA ARG A 77 5.09 -10.78 -1.72
C ARG A 77 5.86 -9.90 -0.77
N ILE A 78 5.78 -10.22 0.51
CA ILE A 78 6.38 -9.42 1.58
C ILE A 78 7.11 -10.31 2.59
N VAL A 79 8.31 -9.89 3.00
CA VAL A 79 9.02 -10.55 4.10
C VAL A 79 8.57 -9.96 5.42
N GLY A 80 8.16 -10.83 6.33
CA GLY A 80 7.67 -10.44 7.66
C GLY A 80 6.46 -11.26 8.07
N ARG A 81 5.66 -10.68 8.96
CA ARG A 81 4.42 -11.29 9.46
C ARG A 81 3.28 -10.31 9.27
N LYS A 82 2.06 -10.83 9.25
CA LYS A 82 0.85 -10.00 9.31
C LYS A 82 0.95 -9.05 10.50
N THR A 83 0.50 -7.81 10.31
CA THR A 83 0.63 -6.77 11.34
C THR A 83 -0.26 -7.07 12.54
N SER A 84 0.21 -6.69 13.73
CA SER A 84 -0.60 -6.72 14.96
C SER A 84 -1.52 -5.50 15.11
N GLU A 85 -1.26 -4.41 14.40
CA GLU A 85 -2.09 -3.20 14.33
C GLU A 85 -3.36 -3.44 13.48
N PRO A 86 -4.56 -3.41 14.07
CA PRO A 86 -5.80 -3.71 13.34
C PRO A 86 -6.12 -2.73 12.21
N TRP A 87 -5.86 -1.43 12.42
CA TRP A 87 -6.22 -0.37 11.47
C TRP A 87 -5.52 -0.52 10.11
N LEU A 88 -4.30 -1.08 10.08
CA LEU A 88 -3.57 -1.36 8.84
C LEU A 88 -4.25 -2.46 8.03
N GLU A 89 -4.65 -3.55 8.70
CA GLU A 89 -5.32 -4.67 8.05
C GLU A 89 -6.74 -4.28 7.59
N GLU A 90 -7.45 -3.47 8.38
CA GLU A 90 -8.76 -2.92 7.99
C GLU A 90 -8.63 -2.01 6.75
N GLY A 91 -7.59 -1.18 6.70
CA GLY A 91 -7.29 -0.35 5.53
C GLY A 91 -7.00 -1.19 4.29
N VAL A 92 -6.18 -2.23 4.42
CA VAL A 92 -5.89 -3.18 3.32
C VAL A 92 -7.17 -3.87 2.85
N GLU A 93 -7.96 -4.41 3.77
CA GLU A 93 -9.21 -5.11 3.45
C GLU A 93 -10.24 -4.18 2.78
N MET A 94 -10.30 -2.92 3.20
CA MET A 94 -11.15 -1.91 2.56
C MET A 94 -10.82 -1.76 1.07
N TYR A 95 -9.54 -1.64 0.72
CA TYR A 95 -9.14 -1.49 -0.69
C TYR A 95 -9.25 -2.80 -1.47
N GLU A 96 -8.95 -3.96 -0.87
CA GLU A 96 -9.19 -5.26 -1.49
C GLU A 96 -10.66 -5.44 -1.88
N LYS A 97 -11.60 -5.05 -1.01
CA LYS A 97 -13.03 -5.06 -1.31
C LYS A 97 -13.40 -4.09 -2.44
N ARG A 98 -12.80 -2.89 -2.46
CA ARG A 98 -13.04 -1.88 -3.51
C ARG A 98 -12.47 -2.27 -4.87
N LEU A 99 -11.48 -3.16 -4.91
CA LEU A 99 -10.87 -3.68 -6.14
C LEU A 99 -11.68 -4.80 -6.80
N ARG A 100 -12.54 -5.50 -6.06
CA ARG A 100 -13.36 -6.62 -6.60
C ARG A 100 -14.20 -6.24 -7.84
N PRO A 101 -14.87 -5.08 -7.89
CA PRO A 101 -15.61 -4.67 -9.10
C PRO A 101 -14.72 -4.31 -10.30
N SER A 102 -13.42 -4.11 -10.09
CA SER A 102 -12.45 -3.79 -11.15
C SER A 102 -11.86 -5.03 -11.83
N ASN A 103 -12.29 -6.25 -11.46
CA ASN A 103 -11.70 -7.52 -11.91
C ASN A 103 -10.19 -7.65 -11.61
N VAL A 104 -9.71 -6.91 -10.60
CA VAL A 104 -8.33 -7.02 -10.09
C VAL A 104 -8.39 -7.65 -8.71
N GLU A 105 -7.87 -8.88 -8.60
CA GLU A 105 -7.71 -9.58 -7.34
C GLU A 105 -6.31 -9.27 -6.78
N VAL A 106 -6.25 -8.68 -5.58
CA VAL A 106 -4.98 -8.46 -4.88
C VAL A 106 -4.87 -9.44 -3.73
N GLU A 107 -3.75 -10.13 -3.64
CA GLU A 107 -3.44 -11.09 -2.57
C GLU A 107 -2.08 -10.78 -1.96
N THR A 108 -1.96 -10.81 -0.62
CA THR A 108 -0.67 -10.67 0.07
C THR A 108 -0.11 -12.04 0.48
N THR A 109 1.08 -12.39 -0.02
CA THR A 109 1.82 -13.59 0.39
C THR A 109 2.95 -13.22 1.36
N TRP A 110 2.90 -13.79 2.56
CA TRP A 110 3.91 -13.58 3.61
C TRP A 110 5.04 -14.59 3.51
N HIS A 111 6.28 -14.09 3.56
CA HIS A 111 7.50 -14.89 3.57
C HIS A 111 8.24 -14.71 4.91
N LYS A 112 8.72 -15.82 5.48
CA LYS A 112 9.44 -15.82 6.76
C LYS A 112 10.79 -15.09 6.66
N ASP A 113 11.50 -15.31 5.55
CA ASP A 113 12.85 -14.82 5.32
C ASP A 113 13.08 -14.53 3.82
N ASN A 114 14.24 -13.95 3.53
CA ASN A 114 14.66 -13.59 2.18
C ASN A 114 14.83 -14.82 1.26
N ALA A 115 15.23 -15.97 1.79
CA ALA A 115 15.38 -17.20 1.00
C ALA A 115 14.02 -17.71 0.49
N ALA A 116 13.00 -17.70 1.36
CA ALA A 116 11.63 -18.04 0.99
C ALA A 116 11.05 -17.03 -0.02
N LEU A 117 11.39 -15.75 0.12
CA LEU A 117 10.99 -14.71 -0.84
C LEU A 117 11.57 -14.97 -2.22
N ILE A 118 12.87 -15.21 -2.32
CA ILE A 118 13.57 -15.48 -3.59
C ILE A 118 12.94 -16.68 -4.30
N LYS A 119 12.71 -17.79 -3.58
CA LYS A 119 12.03 -18.96 -4.13
C LYS A 119 10.64 -18.64 -4.68
N GLY A 120 9.88 -17.78 -3.99
CA GLY A 120 8.58 -17.31 -4.44
C GLY A 120 8.66 -16.49 -5.73
N VAL A 121 9.63 -15.57 -5.80
CA VAL A 121 9.87 -14.73 -6.97
C VAL A 121 10.31 -15.56 -8.18
N ASP A 122 11.20 -16.54 -7.98
CA ASP A 122 11.65 -17.43 -9.05
C ASP A 122 10.50 -18.29 -9.59
N ALA A 123 9.59 -18.73 -8.73
CA ALA A 123 8.38 -19.44 -9.16
C ALA A 123 7.47 -18.55 -10.02
N ASP A 124 7.31 -17.27 -9.68
CA ASP A 124 6.54 -16.32 -10.50
C ASP A 124 7.21 -16.06 -11.84
N ARG A 125 8.53 -15.83 -11.84
CA ARG A 125 9.33 -15.67 -13.06
C ARG A 125 9.25 -16.89 -13.98
N SER A 126 9.31 -18.10 -13.42
CA SER A 126 9.18 -19.35 -14.20
C SER A 126 7.82 -19.51 -14.88
N LYS A 127 6.78 -18.87 -14.33
CA LYS A 127 5.43 -18.83 -14.89
C LYS A 127 5.20 -17.62 -15.80
N ASN A 128 6.26 -16.88 -16.10
CA ASN A 128 6.23 -15.66 -16.90
C ASN A 128 5.34 -14.55 -16.30
N HIS A 129 5.11 -14.57 -14.99
CA HIS A 129 4.45 -13.46 -14.32
C HIS A 129 5.39 -12.25 -14.29
N LYS A 130 4.83 -11.05 -14.42
CA LYS A 130 5.64 -9.83 -14.32
C LYS A 130 5.99 -9.56 -12.86
N VAL A 131 7.26 -9.29 -12.58
CA VAL A 131 7.76 -9.03 -11.21
C VAL A 131 8.32 -7.63 -11.10
N ILE A 132 7.80 -6.85 -10.14
CA ILE A 132 8.19 -5.48 -9.85
C ILE A 132 8.71 -5.39 -8.42
N LEU A 133 9.88 -4.78 -8.26
CA LEU A 133 10.54 -4.65 -6.98
C LEU A 133 10.26 -3.26 -6.39
N LEU A 134 9.82 -3.20 -5.14
CA LEU A 134 9.71 -1.93 -4.41
C LEU A 134 11.01 -1.62 -3.68
N ASP A 135 11.65 -0.52 -4.07
CA ASP A 135 12.92 -0.07 -3.51
C ASP A 135 12.96 1.46 -3.49
N PRO A 136 13.45 2.09 -2.40
CA PRO A 136 13.59 3.55 -2.33
C PRO A 136 14.41 4.14 -3.49
N THR A 137 15.37 3.40 -4.06
CA THR A 137 16.20 3.85 -5.20
C THR A 137 15.53 3.65 -6.56
N GLY A 138 14.28 3.17 -6.59
CA GLY A 138 13.51 2.95 -7.81
C GLY A 138 12.96 4.23 -8.43
N THR A 139 12.36 4.09 -9.62
CA THR A 139 11.65 5.21 -10.27
C THR A 139 10.41 5.60 -9.48
N GLN A 140 10.09 6.90 -9.43
CA GLN A 140 8.90 7.44 -8.77
C GLN A 140 7.89 7.93 -9.81
N PRO A 141 7.04 7.04 -10.37
CA PRO A 141 6.01 7.46 -11.32
C PRO A 141 4.94 8.29 -10.62
N THR A 142 4.31 9.21 -11.37
CA THR A 142 3.03 9.79 -10.96
C THR A 142 1.94 8.72 -10.97
N SER A 143 0.78 8.97 -10.35
CA SER A 143 -0.30 7.97 -10.32
C SER A 143 -0.81 7.57 -11.71
N GLU A 144 -0.82 8.48 -12.69
CA GLU A 144 -1.21 8.19 -14.07
C GLU A 144 -0.20 7.26 -14.74
N LYS A 145 1.09 7.59 -14.64
CA LYS A 145 2.16 6.73 -15.17
C LYS A 145 2.21 5.38 -14.45
N PHE A 146 1.92 5.36 -13.15
CA PHE A 146 1.80 4.11 -12.40
C PHE A 146 0.63 3.29 -12.92
N SER A 147 -0.52 3.91 -13.18
CA SER A 147 -1.68 3.26 -13.79
C SER A 147 -1.34 2.63 -15.13
N GLU A 148 -0.76 3.39 -16.06
CA GLU A 148 -0.32 2.88 -17.36
C GLU A 148 0.63 1.67 -17.22
N LYS A 149 1.63 1.79 -16.34
CA LYS A 149 2.59 0.71 -16.08
C LYS A 149 1.94 -0.54 -15.50
N VAL A 150 1.01 -0.41 -14.55
CA VAL A 150 0.33 -1.56 -13.94
C VAL A 150 -0.39 -2.39 -15.00
N TYR A 151 -1.13 -1.75 -15.90
CA TYR A 151 -1.84 -2.46 -16.96
C TYR A 151 -0.89 -3.03 -18.02
N GLN A 152 0.13 -2.26 -18.43
CA GLN A 152 1.19 -2.78 -19.30
C GLN A 152 1.84 -4.05 -18.72
N TRP A 153 2.14 -4.05 -17.42
CA TRP A 153 2.76 -5.19 -16.74
C TRP A 153 1.84 -6.38 -16.58
N LEU A 154 0.55 -6.13 -16.37
CA LEU A 154 -0.46 -7.19 -16.37
C LEU A 154 -0.57 -7.83 -17.76
N ASP A 155 -0.57 -7.04 -18.82
CA ASP A 155 -0.59 -7.54 -20.20
C ASP A 155 0.67 -8.37 -20.53
N GLU A 156 1.85 -7.84 -20.20
CA GLU A 156 3.13 -8.56 -20.38
C GLU A 156 3.22 -9.84 -19.53
N GLY A 157 2.58 -9.86 -18.36
CA GLY A 157 2.60 -10.95 -17.39
C GLY A 157 1.46 -11.96 -17.52
N GLY A 158 0.66 -11.90 -18.60
CA GLY A 158 -0.48 -12.81 -18.80
C GLY A 158 -1.57 -12.65 -17.73
N SER A 159 -1.93 -11.41 -17.42
CA SER A 159 -2.86 -11.02 -16.35
C SER A 159 -2.36 -11.33 -14.94
N ARG A 160 -1.04 -11.56 -14.76
CA ARG A 160 -0.40 -11.84 -13.46
C ARG A 160 0.76 -10.87 -13.21
N LEU A 161 0.67 -10.15 -12.10
CA LEU A 161 1.68 -9.18 -11.64
C LEU A 161 2.08 -9.49 -10.20
N SER A 162 3.36 -9.37 -9.88
CA SER A 162 3.87 -9.59 -8.53
C SER A 162 4.69 -8.38 -8.07
N PHE A 163 4.29 -7.75 -6.98
CA PHE A 163 5.05 -6.70 -6.31
C PHE A 163 5.82 -7.27 -5.12
N ILE A 164 7.09 -6.92 -5.00
CA ILE A 164 7.99 -7.46 -3.99
C ILE A 164 8.36 -6.37 -2.98
N ILE A 165 8.06 -6.62 -1.71
CA ILE A 165 8.39 -5.75 -0.59
C ILE A 165 9.41 -6.49 0.30
N GLY A 166 10.58 -5.87 0.47
CA GLY A 166 11.64 -6.38 1.33
C GLY A 166 11.27 -6.37 2.82
N GLY A 167 12.09 -7.05 3.62
CA GLY A 167 11.96 -7.05 5.08
C GLY A 167 12.74 -5.93 5.75
N ALA A 168 13.12 -6.15 7.02
CA ALA A 168 14.05 -5.35 7.82
C ALA A 168 15.22 -4.76 7.01
N GLU A 169 15.95 -5.69 6.39
CA GLU A 169 17.21 -5.47 5.68
C GLU A 169 17.01 -5.00 4.23
N GLY A 170 15.78 -4.73 3.81
CA GLY A 170 15.44 -4.39 2.42
C GLY A 170 15.36 -5.61 1.50
N LEU A 171 15.54 -5.36 0.19
CA LEU A 171 15.48 -6.39 -0.85
C LEU A 171 16.81 -7.15 -0.98
N PRO A 172 16.78 -8.49 -1.15
CA PRO A 172 17.97 -9.28 -1.44
C PRO A 172 18.69 -8.79 -2.70
N ALA A 173 20.03 -8.75 -2.65
CA ALA A 173 20.86 -8.32 -3.77
C ALA A 173 20.64 -9.20 -5.02
N GLU A 174 20.34 -10.48 -4.82
CA GLU A 174 20.01 -11.47 -5.84
C GLU A 174 18.77 -11.08 -6.66
N LEU A 175 17.79 -10.43 -6.02
CA LEU A 175 16.59 -9.96 -6.72
C LEU A 175 16.85 -8.67 -7.48
N LYS A 176 17.61 -7.75 -6.88
CA LYS A 176 17.99 -6.47 -7.49
C LYS A 176 18.98 -6.66 -8.64
N TYR A 177 19.89 -7.62 -8.55
CA TYR A 177 20.91 -7.87 -9.54
C TYR A 177 20.84 -9.34 -9.95
N PRO A 178 19.91 -9.71 -10.86
CA PRO A 178 19.71 -11.10 -11.29
C PRO A 178 20.98 -11.78 -11.82
N SER A 179 21.97 -10.98 -12.26
CA SER A 179 23.30 -11.43 -12.66
C SER A 179 24.11 -12.08 -11.53
N TYR A 180 23.76 -11.87 -10.26
CA TYR A 180 24.50 -12.39 -9.10
C TYR A 180 24.05 -13.80 -8.64
N SER A 181 22.81 -14.21 -8.92
CA SER A 181 22.20 -15.36 -8.23
C SER A 181 22.26 -16.68 -8.99
N SER A 182 22.64 -16.67 -10.26
CA SER A 182 22.72 -17.87 -11.09
C SER A 182 23.76 -17.61 -12.15
N GLY A 183 24.75 -18.48 -12.32
CA GLY A 183 25.77 -18.39 -13.40
C GLY A 183 25.21 -18.42 -14.83
N LYS A 184 23.90 -18.22 -14.99
CA LYS A 184 23.17 -18.01 -16.22
C LYS A 184 23.05 -16.51 -16.44
N LYS A 185 23.92 -15.95 -17.29
CA LYS A 185 23.77 -14.58 -17.82
C LYS A 185 22.42 -14.48 -18.53
N SER A 186 21.37 -14.04 -17.83
CA SER A 186 20.20 -13.46 -18.49
C SER A 186 20.67 -12.11 -19.03
N LYS A 187 21.05 -12.09 -20.30
CA LYS A 187 21.21 -10.84 -21.05
C LYS A 187 19.93 -10.00 -20.85
N ASP A 188 20.11 -8.77 -20.40
CA ASP A 188 19.32 -7.63 -20.84
C ASP A 188 17.95 -7.32 -20.20
N GLN A 189 17.72 -7.57 -18.91
CA GLN A 189 16.66 -6.81 -18.21
C GLN A 189 17.12 -6.36 -16.82
N ALA A 190 17.41 -5.07 -16.69
CA ALA A 190 17.55 -4.43 -15.38
C ALA A 190 16.29 -4.68 -14.54
N PRO A 191 16.42 -4.84 -13.20
CA PRO A 191 15.25 -4.97 -12.35
C PRO A 191 14.31 -3.76 -12.54
N MET A 192 13.01 -4.00 -12.64
CA MET A 192 12.04 -2.91 -12.59
C MET A 192 11.84 -2.51 -11.12
N LEU A 193 12.50 -1.41 -10.75
CA LEU A 193 12.43 -0.84 -9.41
C LEU A 193 11.45 0.35 -9.41
N ILE A 194 10.46 0.29 -8.53
CA ILE A 194 9.59 1.42 -8.18
C ILE A 194 9.86 1.86 -6.75
N SER A 195 9.90 3.17 -6.56
CA SER A 195 9.92 3.81 -5.26
C SER A 195 8.55 4.44 -5.00
N LEU A 196 7.96 4.17 -3.83
CA LEU A 196 6.70 4.78 -3.41
C LEU A 196 6.88 6.21 -2.89
N SER A 197 8.09 6.55 -2.41
CA SER A 197 8.43 7.84 -1.83
C SER A 197 9.93 7.98 -1.67
N ALA A 198 10.43 9.21 -1.60
CA ALA A 198 11.80 9.49 -1.18
C ALA A 198 12.03 9.18 0.32
N MET A 199 10.94 9.09 1.11
CA MET A 199 10.98 8.72 2.52
C MET A 199 10.92 7.20 2.72
N THR A 200 11.46 6.75 3.84
CA THR A 200 11.42 5.33 4.24
C THR A 200 10.11 5.02 4.98
N PHE A 201 9.38 4.02 4.49
CA PHE A 201 8.20 3.49 5.16
C PHE A 201 8.47 2.10 5.72
N THR A 202 7.73 1.72 6.76
CA THR A 202 7.70 0.32 7.18
C THR A 202 7.10 -0.53 6.06
N HIS A 203 7.55 -1.78 5.94
CA HIS A 203 7.06 -2.71 4.93
C HIS A 203 5.52 -2.88 4.97
N GLN A 204 4.92 -2.76 6.16
CA GLN A 204 3.47 -2.81 6.37
C GLN A 204 2.74 -1.59 5.80
N PHE A 205 3.28 -0.40 6.05
CA PHE A 205 2.71 0.83 5.51
C PHE A 205 2.90 0.91 3.99
N ALA A 206 4.06 0.48 3.49
CA ALA A 206 4.33 0.35 2.06
C ALA A 206 3.31 -0.56 1.36
N ARG A 207 2.92 -1.69 1.98
CA ARG A 207 1.84 -2.56 1.47
C ARG A 207 0.51 -1.81 1.36
N LEU A 208 0.09 -1.10 2.42
CA LEU A 208 -1.16 -0.34 2.38
C LEU A 208 -1.15 0.72 1.28
N LEU A 209 -0.06 1.51 1.19
CA LEU A 209 0.11 2.52 0.14
C LEU A 209 0.08 1.91 -1.26
N LEU A 210 0.76 0.78 -1.47
CA LEU A 210 0.77 0.09 -2.75
C LEU A 210 -0.64 -0.35 -3.16
N ILE A 211 -1.42 -0.95 -2.25
CA ILE A 211 -2.78 -1.40 -2.55
C ILE A 211 -3.69 -0.21 -2.87
N GLU A 212 -3.56 0.91 -2.14
CA GLU A 212 -4.29 2.14 -2.47
C GLU A 212 -3.92 2.64 -3.88
N GLN A 213 -2.63 2.64 -4.25
CA GLN A 213 -2.19 3.06 -5.58
C GLN A 213 -2.65 2.10 -6.67
N ILE A 214 -2.75 0.80 -6.40
CA ILE A 214 -3.36 -0.17 -7.34
C ILE A 214 -4.85 0.16 -7.51
N TYR A 215 -5.58 0.41 -6.42
CA TYR A 215 -6.98 0.86 -6.51
C TYR A 215 -7.10 2.16 -7.33
N ARG A 216 -6.27 3.15 -7.05
CA ARG A 216 -6.22 4.41 -7.80
C ARG A 216 -5.93 4.19 -9.28
N ALA A 217 -5.00 3.31 -9.63
CA ALA A 217 -4.76 2.91 -11.02
C ALA A 217 -6.02 2.35 -11.67
N THR A 218 -6.77 1.48 -10.97
CA THR A 218 -8.03 0.97 -11.54
C THR A 218 -9.10 2.04 -11.74
N GLU A 219 -9.15 3.05 -10.86
CA GLU A 219 -10.08 4.16 -10.97
C GLU A 219 -9.71 5.11 -12.12
N ILE A 220 -8.42 5.42 -12.28
CA ILE A 220 -7.89 6.17 -13.43
C ILE A 220 -8.22 5.45 -14.74
N GLN A 221 -7.99 4.13 -14.81
CA GLN A 221 -8.26 3.34 -16.01
C GLN A 221 -9.74 3.30 -16.40
N LYS A 222 -10.64 3.30 -15.41
CA LYS A 222 -12.09 3.40 -15.66
C LYS A 222 -12.53 4.78 -16.15
N GLY A 223 -11.64 5.78 -16.13
CA GLY A 223 -11.99 7.18 -16.34
C GLY A 223 -12.85 7.75 -15.20
N SER A 224 -12.80 7.17 -14.00
CA SER A 224 -13.53 7.72 -12.86
C SER A 224 -12.80 8.98 -12.37
N GLY A 225 -13.55 10.05 -12.08
CA GLY A 225 -13.01 11.32 -11.56
C GLY A 225 -12.47 11.24 -10.13
N TYR A 226 -12.00 10.06 -9.69
CA TYR A 226 -11.37 9.81 -8.39
C TYR A 226 -9.98 10.45 -8.28
N HIS A 227 -9.33 10.69 -9.42
CA HIS A 227 -8.11 11.48 -9.48
C HIS A 227 -8.46 12.98 -9.40
N LYS A 228 -8.15 13.62 -8.27
CA LYS A 228 -8.21 15.06 -8.05
C LYS A 228 -6.92 15.53 -7.41
#